data_AF-A0A959YD80-F1
#
_entry.id   AF-A0A959YD80-F1
#
_cell.length_a   1.000
_cell.length_b   1.000
_cell.length_c   1.000
_cell.angle_alpha   90.00
_cell.angle_beta   90.00
_cell.angle_gamma   90.00
#
_symmetry.space_group_name_H-M   'P 1'
#
loop_
_entity.id
_entity.type
_entity.pdbx_description
1 polymer ?
#
loop_
_entity_poly.entity_id
_entity_poly.type
_entity_poly.pdbx_seq_one_letter_code
_entity_poly.pdbx_strand_id
1 'polypeptide(L)'
;LDDGAVRFFACPCPAKYGQEPMTGWVADADRGEGMLHVGLAHGNVEGLGLDADQRYFNMRTEDLREAGLDTWLLGHIHMPAPAPGTTGRPVYFMPGIHTPDSVKCTHPGHAWYIELEPGGACRFEQLTPGAVRFVRLREHLDHADAIAALRQRCAGLDAPSTVLDLELKGRLSGEGQEQLNALLAELEGRFLHVGADLDIERMLTPEAIGGLFPDGTLPHALLTALLADADHPGDARVALDLIDPLR
;
A
#
# COMPACT_ATOMS: atom_id res chain seq x y z
N LEU A 1 -23.53 16.56 37.06
CA LEU A 1 -23.21 16.00 35.73
C LEU A 1 -23.66 14.56 35.80
N ASP A 2 -24.54 14.12 34.92
CA ASP A 2 -24.57 12.68 34.65
C ASP A 2 -23.21 12.38 34.01
N ASP A 3 -22.36 11.63 34.69
CA ASP A 3 -21.00 11.32 34.23
C ASP A 3 -21.07 10.77 32.80
N GLY A 4 -20.51 11.50 31.83
CA GLY A 4 -20.33 11.02 30.46
C GLY A 4 -21.40 11.39 29.43
N ALA A 5 -22.22 12.43 29.64
CA ALA A 5 -23.14 12.91 28.59
C ALA A 5 -22.38 13.48 27.37
N VAL A 6 -22.70 12.98 26.17
CA VAL A 6 -22.13 13.43 24.89
C VAL A 6 -23.25 13.86 23.94
N ARG A 7 -23.08 15.00 23.29
CA ARG A 7 -23.93 15.49 22.20
C ARG A 7 -23.16 15.43 20.87
N PHE A 8 -23.75 14.75 19.90
CA PHE A 8 -23.20 14.63 18.56
C PHE A 8 -23.83 15.64 17.59
N PHE A 9 -23.00 16.31 16.80
CA PHE A 9 -23.41 17.25 15.75
C PHE A 9 -23.18 16.59 14.40
N ALA A 10 -24.21 15.91 13.89
CA ALA A 10 -24.12 15.11 12.67
C ALA A 10 -24.27 15.96 11.40
N CYS A 11 -23.31 15.84 10.49
CA CYS A 11 -23.21 16.58 9.24
C CYS A 11 -23.20 15.60 8.05
N PRO A 12 -24.30 14.88 7.78
CA PRO A 12 -24.35 13.87 6.72
C PRO A 12 -24.33 14.53 5.34
N CYS A 13 -23.55 13.98 4.41
CA CYS A 13 -23.58 14.39 3.00
C CYS A 13 -24.92 13.99 2.36
N PRO A 14 -25.66 14.93 1.73
CA PRO A 14 -26.94 14.62 1.08
C PRO A 14 -26.76 13.95 -0.29
N ALA A 15 -25.54 13.94 -0.83
CA ALA A 15 -25.21 13.41 -2.14
C ALA A 15 -23.75 12.93 -2.19
N LYS A 16 -23.38 12.27 -3.29
CA LYS A 16 -21.99 11.82 -3.54
C LYS A 16 -21.01 12.99 -3.65
N TYR A 17 -21.46 14.13 -4.16
CA TYR A 17 -20.63 15.32 -4.39
C TYR A 17 -21.34 16.56 -3.85
N GLY A 18 -20.55 17.54 -3.43
CA GLY A 18 -21.00 18.85 -2.97
C GLY A 18 -19.81 19.78 -2.80
N GLN A 19 -20.01 21.06 -3.07
CA GLN A 19 -18.95 22.07 -2.93
C GLN A 19 -18.84 22.55 -1.48
N GLU A 20 -19.98 22.77 -0.82
CA GLU A 20 -20.02 23.29 0.55
C GLU A 20 -20.01 22.15 1.58
N PRO A 21 -19.25 22.28 2.68
CA PRO A 21 -19.27 21.30 3.75
C PRO A 21 -20.59 21.36 4.54
N MET A 22 -21.03 20.22 5.06
CA MET A 22 -22.29 20.12 5.83
C MET A 22 -22.17 20.59 7.30
N THR A 23 -21.06 21.23 7.65
CA THR A 23 -20.70 21.64 9.02
C THR A 23 -21.17 23.05 9.39
N GLY A 24 -21.64 23.85 8.42
CA GLY A 24 -21.90 25.29 8.61
C GLY A 24 -22.95 25.63 9.68
N TRP A 25 -23.91 24.75 9.94
CA TRP A 25 -24.96 24.98 10.94
C TRP A 25 -24.50 24.81 12.39
N VAL A 26 -23.34 24.18 12.61
CA VAL A 26 -22.91 23.72 13.94
C VAL A 26 -22.52 24.88 14.85
N ALA A 27 -21.97 25.96 14.30
CA ALA A 27 -21.55 27.13 15.08
C ALA A 27 -22.75 27.78 15.81
N ASP A 28 -23.92 27.77 15.18
CA ASP A 28 -25.15 28.41 15.66
C ASP A 28 -26.06 27.46 16.47
N ALA A 29 -25.71 26.18 16.57
CA ALA A 29 -26.51 25.18 17.26
C ALA A 29 -26.43 25.33 18.79
N ASP A 30 -27.57 25.19 19.47
CA ASP A 30 -27.57 25.06 20.93
C ASP A 30 -26.79 23.80 21.33
N ARG A 31 -25.77 24.00 22.17
CA ARG A 31 -24.87 22.94 22.61
C ARG A 31 -25.38 22.24 23.87
N GLY A 32 -26.15 22.94 24.69
CA GLY A 32 -26.41 22.53 26.06
C GLY A 32 -25.17 22.67 26.94
N GLU A 33 -25.38 22.68 28.25
CA GLU A 33 -24.29 22.79 29.23
C GLU A 33 -23.96 21.42 29.83
N GLY A 34 -22.71 21.25 30.25
CA GLY A 34 -22.27 20.05 30.99
C GLY A 34 -22.20 18.77 30.15
N MET A 35 -22.01 18.88 28.84
CA MET A 35 -21.86 17.76 27.92
C MET A 35 -20.57 17.91 27.10
N LEU A 36 -20.03 16.79 26.61
CA LEU A 36 -19.02 16.82 25.54
C LEU A 36 -19.73 17.02 24.20
N HIS A 37 -19.17 17.88 23.35
CA HIS A 37 -19.70 18.25 22.05
C HIS A 37 -18.80 17.70 20.95
N VAL A 38 -19.28 16.71 20.20
CA VAL A 38 -18.48 16.02 19.18
C VAL A 38 -19.14 16.15 17.82
N GLY A 39 -18.39 16.66 16.84
CA GLY A 39 -18.87 16.79 15.47
C GLY A 39 -18.67 15.51 14.69
N LEU A 40 -19.63 15.12 13.84
CA LEU A 40 -19.51 13.99 12.92
C LEU A 40 -19.68 14.52 11.50
N ALA A 41 -18.64 14.45 10.68
CA ALA A 41 -18.73 14.96 9.31
C ALA A 41 -18.03 14.02 8.31
N HIS A 42 -18.47 14.09 7.06
CA HIS A 42 -17.89 13.35 5.95
C HIS A 42 -17.52 14.33 4.85
N GLY A 43 -16.28 14.24 4.36
CA GLY A 43 -15.78 15.12 3.33
C GLY A 43 -14.27 15.27 3.39
N ASN A 44 -13.73 16.02 2.44
CA ASN A 44 -12.32 16.30 2.37
C ASN A 44 -11.92 17.42 3.36
N VAL A 45 -10.64 17.47 3.71
CA VAL A 45 -10.03 18.52 4.52
C VAL A 45 -8.97 19.18 3.66
N GLU A 46 -9.03 20.51 3.55
CA GLU A 46 -8.06 21.26 2.76
C GLU A 46 -6.62 20.96 3.21
N GLY A 47 -5.75 20.68 2.24
CA GLY A 47 -4.34 20.35 2.49
C GLY A 47 -4.08 18.89 2.87
N LEU A 48 -5.09 18.04 3.08
CA LEU A 48 -4.91 16.60 3.37
C LEU A 48 -5.26 15.67 2.20
N GLY A 49 -6.36 15.93 1.49
CA GLY A 49 -6.78 15.11 0.35
C GLY A 49 -6.55 15.75 -1.01
N LEU A 50 -6.46 14.92 -2.05
CA LEU A 50 -6.40 15.34 -3.45
C LEU A 50 -7.83 15.58 -3.95
N ASP A 51 -8.30 16.82 -3.91
CA ASP A 51 -9.58 17.24 -4.50
C ASP A 51 -9.41 18.49 -5.36
N ALA A 52 -8.82 18.31 -6.55
CA ALA A 52 -8.54 19.41 -7.49
C ALA A 52 -9.83 20.11 -7.97
N ASP A 53 -10.94 19.38 -8.04
CA ASP A 53 -12.23 19.90 -8.55
C ASP A 53 -13.12 20.47 -7.44
N GLN A 54 -12.69 20.38 -6.17
CA GLN A 54 -13.42 20.86 -4.99
C GLN A 54 -14.84 20.26 -4.85
N ARG A 55 -14.99 18.95 -5.06
CA ARG A 55 -16.29 18.27 -5.16
C ARG A 55 -16.65 17.40 -3.96
N TYR A 56 -15.76 17.26 -2.99
CA TYR A 56 -15.94 16.34 -1.86
C TYR A 56 -16.17 17.07 -0.53
N PHE A 57 -17.03 18.09 -0.50
CA PHE A 57 -17.44 18.76 0.74
C PHE A 57 -16.23 19.27 1.54
N ASN A 58 -15.38 20.09 0.90
CA ASN A 58 -14.11 20.51 1.48
C ASN A 58 -14.31 21.31 2.76
N MET A 59 -13.67 20.87 3.84
CA MET A 59 -13.67 21.51 5.14
C MET A 59 -12.33 22.21 5.38
N ARG A 60 -12.38 23.44 5.89
CA ARG A 60 -11.20 24.14 6.41
C ARG A 60 -10.97 23.78 7.86
N THR A 61 -9.72 23.61 8.25
CA THR A 61 -9.38 23.30 9.65
C THR A 61 -9.79 24.45 10.58
N GLU A 62 -9.73 25.69 10.08
CA GLU A 62 -10.15 26.91 10.77
C GLU A 62 -11.64 26.89 11.10
N ASP A 63 -12.50 26.54 10.13
CA ASP A 63 -13.95 26.48 10.35
C ASP A 63 -14.33 25.40 11.38
N LEU A 64 -13.67 24.23 11.33
CA LEU A 64 -13.87 23.17 12.31
C LEU A 64 -13.47 23.60 13.73
N ARG A 65 -12.41 24.42 13.85
CA ARG A 65 -11.95 24.99 15.12
C ARG A 65 -12.93 26.05 15.64
N GLU A 66 -13.39 26.93 14.77
CA GLU A 66 -14.30 28.04 15.10
C GLU A 66 -15.73 27.56 15.44
N ALA A 67 -16.12 26.37 14.97
CA ALA A 67 -17.36 25.72 15.38
C ALA A 67 -17.44 25.46 16.90
N GLY A 68 -16.31 25.47 17.61
CA GLY A 68 -16.26 25.47 19.09
C GLY A 68 -16.73 24.16 19.73
N LEU A 69 -16.62 23.05 19.00
CA LEU A 69 -16.81 21.71 19.56
C LEU A 69 -15.56 21.25 20.32
N ASP A 70 -15.70 20.19 21.13
CA ASP A 70 -14.55 19.57 21.79
C ASP A 70 -13.61 18.92 20.77
N THR A 71 -14.15 18.21 19.78
CA THR A 71 -13.40 17.67 18.63
C THR A 71 -14.35 17.23 17.52
N TRP A 72 -13.79 16.83 16.38
CA TRP A 72 -14.52 16.25 15.26
C TRP A 72 -14.06 14.83 14.96
N LEU A 73 -15.02 13.97 14.57
CA LEU A 73 -14.76 12.67 13.97
C LEU A 73 -15.09 12.76 12.48
N LEU A 74 -14.05 12.71 11.66
CA LEU A 74 -14.15 12.87 10.21
C LEU A 74 -13.97 11.52 9.50
N GLY A 75 -14.62 11.38 8.35
CA GLY A 75 -14.37 10.30 7.40
C GLY A 75 -14.34 10.84 5.97
N HIS A 76 -13.89 10.00 5.02
CA HIS A 76 -13.76 10.19 3.56
C HIS A 76 -12.32 9.95 3.09
N ILE A 77 -11.34 10.58 3.75
CA ILE A 77 -9.92 10.46 3.38
C ILE A 77 -9.36 9.17 3.99
N HIS A 78 -8.58 8.41 3.21
CA HIS A 78 -8.01 7.11 3.63
C HIS A 78 -6.74 7.23 4.50
N MET A 79 -6.28 8.45 4.75
CA MET A 79 -5.11 8.73 5.60
C MET A 79 -5.55 9.11 7.01
N PRO A 80 -4.85 8.65 8.05
CA PRO A 80 -5.19 8.98 9.41
C PRO A 80 -4.76 10.42 9.78
N ALA A 81 -5.54 11.06 10.64
CA ALA A 81 -5.19 12.28 11.35
C ALA A 81 -5.65 12.18 12.82
N PRO A 82 -4.95 12.79 13.79
CA PRO A 82 -3.83 13.71 13.61
C PRO A 82 -2.51 13.02 13.23
N ALA A 83 -1.50 13.81 12.84
CA ALA A 83 -0.16 13.30 12.53
C ALA A 83 0.52 12.71 13.79
N PRO A 84 1.42 11.71 13.63
CA PRO A 84 2.21 11.17 14.74
C PRO A 84 2.93 12.27 15.53
N GLY A 85 2.91 12.17 16.86
CA GLY A 85 3.54 13.15 17.75
C GLY A 85 2.68 14.38 18.07
N THR A 86 1.44 14.47 17.57
CA THR A 86 0.49 15.50 17.98
C THR A 86 0.21 15.39 19.48
N THR A 87 0.25 16.52 20.19
CA THR A 87 -0.03 16.63 21.62
C THR A 87 -1.25 17.51 21.88
N GLY A 88 -1.84 17.38 23.07
CA GLY A 88 -3.08 18.07 23.42
C GLY A 88 -4.28 17.50 22.69
N ARG A 89 -5.37 18.26 22.62
CA ARG A 89 -6.62 17.83 21.97
C ARG A 89 -6.62 18.24 20.48
N PRO A 90 -6.64 17.29 19.52
CA PRO A 90 -6.75 17.61 18.10
C PRO A 90 -8.09 18.25 17.75
N VAL A 91 -8.09 19.13 16.74
CA VAL A 91 -9.32 19.69 16.16
C VAL A 91 -10.20 18.57 15.63
N TYR A 92 -9.60 17.57 14.98
CA TYR A 92 -10.31 16.43 14.44
C TYR A 92 -9.47 15.15 14.51
N PHE A 93 -10.19 14.04 14.51
CA PHE A 93 -9.69 12.70 14.29
C PHE A 93 -10.24 12.17 12.98
N MET A 94 -9.38 11.49 12.24
CA MET A 94 -9.74 10.78 11.03
C MET A 94 -9.04 9.42 11.08
N PRO A 95 -9.79 8.31 11.09
CA PRO A 95 -9.18 7.00 11.19
C PRO A 95 -8.54 6.55 9.86
N GLY A 96 -8.82 7.22 8.74
CA GLY A 96 -8.43 6.71 7.43
C GLY A 96 -9.27 5.49 7.05
N ILE A 97 -8.63 4.43 6.56
CA ILE A 97 -9.26 3.14 6.28
C ILE A 97 -8.88 2.10 7.35
N HIS A 98 -9.84 1.28 7.80
CA HIS A 98 -9.63 0.29 8.87
C HIS A 98 -8.91 -0.98 8.40
N THR A 99 -8.99 -1.29 7.11
CA THR A 99 -8.25 -2.33 6.39
C THR A 99 -7.94 -1.78 4.99
N PRO A 100 -6.69 -1.79 4.51
CA PRO A 100 -6.36 -1.32 3.17
C PRO A 100 -7.21 -2.03 2.11
N ASP A 101 -7.56 -1.33 1.04
CA ASP A 101 -8.43 -1.85 -0.04
C ASP A 101 -7.64 -2.44 -1.21
N SER A 102 -6.32 -2.25 -1.22
CA SER A 102 -5.44 -2.72 -2.29
C SER A 102 -3.96 -2.71 -1.89
N VAL A 103 -3.15 -3.41 -2.69
CA VAL A 103 -1.66 -3.42 -2.63
C VAL A 103 -1.00 -2.07 -2.92
N LYS A 104 -1.77 -1.08 -3.38
CA LYS A 104 -1.28 0.30 -3.58
C LYS A 104 -1.19 1.08 -2.28
N CYS A 105 -1.96 0.68 -1.27
CA CYS A 105 -1.91 1.26 0.07
C CYS A 105 -0.73 0.67 0.84
N THR A 106 0.26 1.50 1.14
CA THR A 106 1.48 1.09 1.84
C THR A 106 1.40 1.25 3.36
N HIS A 107 0.34 1.85 3.86
CA HIS A 107 0.08 1.99 5.28
C HIS A 107 -0.89 0.89 5.75
N PRO A 108 -0.83 0.50 7.03
CA PRO A 108 -1.80 -0.43 7.58
C PRO A 108 -3.17 0.23 7.75
N GLY A 109 -4.18 -0.57 8.04
CA GLY A 109 -5.48 -0.03 8.42
C GLY A 109 -5.44 0.56 9.83
N HIS A 110 -6.17 1.65 10.07
CA HIS A 110 -6.12 2.42 11.31
C HIS A 110 -7.50 2.62 11.94
N ALA A 111 -7.50 2.80 13.26
CA ALA A 111 -8.61 3.31 14.05
C ALA A 111 -8.07 4.17 15.19
N TRP A 112 -8.92 4.99 15.80
CA TRP A 112 -8.55 5.78 16.97
C TRP A 112 -9.32 5.31 18.20
N TYR A 113 -8.58 5.01 19.27
CA TYR A 113 -9.14 4.95 20.62
C TYR A 113 -8.97 6.33 21.25
N ILE A 114 -10.06 6.96 21.69
CA ILE A 114 -10.07 8.35 22.15
C ILE A 114 -10.76 8.41 23.51
N GLU A 115 -10.05 8.97 24.49
CA GLU A 115 -10.55 9.31 25.80
C GLU A 115 -10.67 10.84 25.87
N LEU A 116 -11.88 11.34 26.14
CA LEU A 116 -12.18 12.76 26.30
C LEU A 116 -12.70 13.00 27.71
N GLU A 117 -12.14 14.01 28.37
CA GLU A 117 -12.62 14.43 29.68
C GLU A 117 -13.34 15.79 29.60
N PRO A 118 -14.35 16.03 30.47
CA PRO A 118 -15.04 17.32 30.58
C PRO A 118 -14.12 18.52 30.87
N GLY A 119 -12.91 18.28 31.40
CA GLY A 119 -11.91 19.31 31.72
C GLY A 119 -10.95 19.69 30.59
N GLY A 120 -11.17 19.23 29.36
CA GLY A 120 -10.30 19.56 28.22
C GLY A 120 -9.21 18.53 27.94
N ALA A 121 -8.93 17.62 28.88
CA ALA A 121 -7.97 16.55 28.66
C ALA A 121 -8.44 15.61 27.53
N CYS A 122 -7.48 15.14 26.74
CA CYS A 122 -7.70 14.22 25.64
C CYS A 122 -6.48 13.29 25.56
N ARG A 123 -6.75 11.98 25.63
CA ARG A 123 -5.77 10.94 25.35
C ARG A 123 -6.27 10.16 24.16
N PHE A 124 -5.35 9.81 23.26
CA PHE A 124 -5.71 9.02 22.10
C PHE A 124 -4.57 8.09 21.70
N GLU A 125 -4.96 6.96 21.13
CA GLU A 125 -4.05 5.93 20.64
C GLU A 125 -4.49 5.48 19.25
N GLN A 126 -3.52 5.38 18.33
CA GLN A 126 -3.77 4.85 17.01
C GLN A 126 -3.73 3.33 17.06
N LEU A 127 -4.87 2.70 16.80
CA LEU A 127 -5.01 1.27 16.69
C LEU A 127 -4.80 0.81 15.25
N THR A 128 -4.44 -0.46 15.09
CA THR A 128 -4.22 -1.08 13.78
C THR A 128 -5.08 -2.35 13.63
N PRO A 129 -6.43 -2.21 13.55
CA PRO A 129 -7.36 -3.33 13.71
C PRO A 129 -7.44 -4.26 12.50
N GLY A 130 -6.93 -3.84 11.34
CA GLY A 130 -6.97 -4.61 10.10
C GLY A 130 -6.29 -5.97 10.26
N ALA A 131 -7.09 -7.03 10.13
CA ALA A 131 -6.63 -8.41 10.19
C ALA A 131 -5.90 -8.83 8.91
N VAL A 132 -6.16 -8.15 7.78
CA VAL A 132 -5.50 -8.44 6.49
C VAL A 132 -4.47 -7.36 6.19
N ARG A 133 -3.30 -7.80 5.73
CA ARG A 133 -2.18 -6.97 5.30
C ARG A 133 -1.99 -7.09 3.80
N PHE A 134 -1.64 -5.99 3.15
CA PHE A 134 -1.23 -5.98 1.76
C PHE A 134 0.23 -5.60 1.71
N VAL A 135 1.05 -6.45 1.09
CA VAL A 135 2.49 -6.22 0.98
C VAL A 135 2.89 -6.38 -0.48
N ARG A 136 3.50 -5.33 -1.03
CA ARG A 136 4.11 -5.37 -2.35
C ARG A 136 5.62 -5.39 -2.25
N LEU A 137 6.25 -6.41 -2.81
CA LEU A 137 7.71 -6.50 -2.91
C LEU A 137 8.13 -6.33 -4.37
N ARG A 138 9.14 -5.50 -4.59
CA ARG A 138 9.70 -5.23 -5.93
C ARG A 138 11.16 -5.60 -5.92
N GLU A 139 11.51 -6.72 -6.56
CA GLU A 139 12.86 -7.26 -6.48
C GLU A 139 13.45 -7.50 -7.86
N HIS A 140 14.78 -7.38 -7.94
CA HIS A 140 15.55 -7.75 -9.11
C HIS A 140 16.32 -9.05 -8.83
N LEU A 141 16.18 -10.05 -9.69
CA LEU A 141 16.66 -11.42 -9.48
C LEU A 141 17.63 -11.80 -10.59
N ASP A 142 18.93 -11.73 -10.31
CA ASP A 142 19.99 -12.08 -11.26
C ASP A 142 20.79 -13.33 -10.89
N HIS A 143 20.64 -13.82 -9.66
CA HIS A 143 21.40 -14.95 -9.13
C HIS A 143 20.66 -15.61 -7.96
N ALA A 144 21.12 -16.80 -7.56
CA ALA A 144 20.50 -17.60 -6.50
C ALA A 144 20.39 -16.84 -5.15
N ASP A 145 21.39 -16.03 -4.79
CA ASP A 145 21.33 -15.26 -3.54
C ASP A 145 20.19 -14.23 -3.51
N ALA A 146 19.79 -13.68 -4.67
CA ALA A 146 18.65 -12.76 -4.74
C ALA A 146 17.32 -13.48 -4.45
N ILE A 147 17.19 -14.73 -4.93
CA ILE A 147 16.05 -15.60 -4.62
C ILE A 147 16.04 -15.95 -3.12
N ALA A 148 17.21 -16.26 -2.55
CA ALA A 148 17.35 -16.52 -1.12
C ALA A 148 16.97 -15.29 -0.27
N ALA A 149 17.36 -14.09 -0.69
CA ALA A 149 16.97 -12.84 -0.02
C ALA A 149 15.46 -12.59 -0.08
N LEU A 150 14.83 -12.79 -1.24
CA LEU A 150 13.37 -12.72 -1.38
C LEU A 150 12.68 -13.70 -0.42
N ARG A 151 13.14 -14.94 -0.36
CA ARG A 151 12.64 -15.96 0.56
C ARG A 151 12.73 -15.51 2.03
N GLN A 152 13.86 -14.96 2.45
CA GLN A 152 14.02 -14.46 3.83
C GLN A 152 13.08 -13.30 4.13
N ARG A 153 12.89 -12.38 3.19
CA ARG A 153 11.94 -11.27 3.34
C ARG A 153 10.51 -11.78 3.49
N CYS A 154 10.09 -12.72 2.66
CA CYS A 154 8.77 -13.34 2.78
C CYS A 154 8.61 -14.12 4.09
N ALA A 155 9.68 -14.76 4.60
CA ALA A 155 9.64 -15.48 5.88
C ALA A 155 9.44 -14.55 7.09
N GLY A 156 9.80 -13.27 6.98
CA GLY A 156 9.56 -12.27 8.02
C GLY A 156 8.13 -11.70 8.05
N LEU A 157 7.27 -12.07 7.09
CA LEU A 157 5.88 -11.61 7.03
C LEU A 157 4.94 -12.58 7.76
N ASP A 158 3.84 -12.04 8.27
CA ASP A 158 2.74 -12.84 8.81
C ASP A 158 1.90 -13.42 7.66
N ALA A 159 2.37 -14.53 7.08
CA ALA A 159 1.82 -15.09 5.86
C ALA A 159 0.29 -15.36 5.91
N PRO A 160 -0.27 -15.98 6.98
CA PRO A 160 -1.71 -16.26 7.04
C PRO A 160 -2.62 -15.03 6.96
N SER A 161 -2.10 -13.85 7.29
CA SER A 161 -2.83 -12.58 7.27
C SER A 161 -2.45 -11.67 6.11
N THR A 162 -1.52 -12.10 5.24
CA THR A 162 -0.93 -11.24 4.22
C THR A 162 -1.34 -11.63 2.79
N VAL A 163 -1.86 -10.67 2.05
CA VAL A 163 -1.94 -10.65 0.59
C VAL A 163 -0.60 -10.13 0.07
N LEU A 164 0.20 -11.02 -0.50
CA LEU A 164 1.51 -10.73 -1.05
C LEU A 164 1.39 -10.45 -2.56
N ASP A 165 2.04 -9.40 -3.01
CA ASP A 165 2.14 -9.04 -4.41
C ASP A 165 3.61 -8.85 -4.77
N LEU A 166 4.09 -9.65 -5.72
CA LEU A 166 5.48 -9.70 -6.14
C LEU A 166 5.58 -9.10 -7.54
N GLU A 167 6.39 -8.05 -7.69
CA GLU A 167 6.82 -7.55 -8.99
C GLU A 167 8.31 -7.90 -9.14
N LEU A 168 8.61 -8.95 -9.89
CA LEU A 168 9.96 -9.52 -10.00
C LEU A 168 10.52 -9.28 -11.38
N LYS A 169 11.74 -8.75 -11.44
CA LYS A 169 12.47 -8.48 -12.69
C LYS A 169 13.85 -9.11 -12.68
N GLY A 170 14.50 -9.31 -13.83
CA GLY A 170 15.91 -9.72 -13.89
C GLY A 170 16.16 -10.93 -14.77
N ARG A 171 17.28 -11.61 -14.55
CA ARG A 171 17.75 -12.72 -15.41
C ARG A 171 18.18 -13.92 -14.60
N LEU A 172 17.56 -15.07 -14.84
CA LEU A 172 17.89 -16.30 -14.11
C LEU A 172 18.33 -17.43 -15.05
N SER A 173 19.26 -18.25 -14.58
CA SER A 173 19.59 -19.54 -15.21
C SER A 173 18.38 -20.48 -15.16
N GLY A 174 18.45 -21.62 -15.87
CA GLY A 174 17.40 -22.65 -15.77
C GLY A 174 17.18 -23.13 -14.33
N GLU A 175 18.26 -23.39 -13.60
CA GLU A 175 18.20 -23.74 -12.18
C GLU A 175 17.61 -22.60 -11.32
N GLY A 176 17.97 -21.35 -11.59
CA GLY A 176 17.39 -20.19 -10.90
C GLY A 176 15.88 -20.07 -11.13
N GLN A 177 15.40 -20.36 -12.34
CA GLN A 177 13.95 -20.40 -12.62
C GLN A 177 13.25 -21.53 -11.87
N GLU A 178 13.85 -22.71 -11.80
CA GLU A 178 13.31 -23.83 -11.00
C GLU A 178 13.24 -23.47 -9.50
N GLN A 179 14.29 -22.82 -8.98
CA GLN A 179 14.31 -22.32 -7.59
C GLN A 179 13.24 -21.25 -7.32
N LEU A 180 13.05 -20.32 -8.27
CA LEU A 180 12.01 -19.29 -8.17
C LEU A 180 10.60 -19.92 -8.20
N ASN A 181 10.34 -20.85 -9.12
CA ASN A 181 9.05 -21.54 -9.21
C ASN A 181 8.74 -22.33 -7.93
N ALA A 182 9.74 -23.02 -7.36
CA ALA A 182 9.60 -23.72 -6.10
C ALA A 182 9.30 -22.75 -4.93
N LEU A 183 9.95 -21.58 -4.91
CA LEU A 183 9.64 -20.53 -3.93
C LEU A 183 8.20 -20.04 -4.09
N LEU A 184 7.75 -19.70 -5.29
CA LEU A 184 6.39 -19.20 -5.54
C LEU A 184 5.33 -20.22 -5.09
N ALA A 185 5.50 -21.50 -5.42
CA ALA A 185 4.59 -22.57 -4.98
C ALA A 185 4.55 -22.72 -3.45
N GLU A 186 5.69 -22.56 -2.76
CA GLU A 186 5.72 -22.53 -1.30
C GLU A 186 4.95 -21.33 -0.73
N LEU A 187 5.14 -20.14 -1.32
CA LEU A 187 4.48 -18.92 -0.87
C LEU A 187 2.96 -19.02 -1.06
N GLU A 188 2.49 -19.56 -2.19
CA GLU A 188 1.06 -19.79 -2.47
C GLU A 188 0.40 -20.70 -1.42
N GLY A 189 1.12 -21.66 -0.86
CA GLY A 189 0.61 -22.54 0.19
C GLY A 189 0.59 -21.92 1.60
N ARG A 190 1.22 -20.76 1.80
CA ARG A 190 1.43 -20.14 3.12
C ARG A 190 0.69 -18.82 3.29
N PHE A 191 0.69 -18.00 2.25
CA PHE A 191 0.11 -16.66 2.27
C PHE A 191 -1.40 -16.71 2.04
N LEU A 192 -2.10 -15.69 2.52
CA LEU A 192 -3.55 -15.57 2.27
C LEU A 192 -3.85 -15.49 0.76
N HIS A 193 -2.98 -14.79 0.02
CA HIS A 193 -2.96 -14.75 -1.44
C HIS A 193 -1.58 -14.33 -1.92
N VAL A 194 -1.16 -14.82 -3.09
CA VAL A 194 0.07 -14.40 -3.78
C VAL A 194 -0.29 -13.99 -5.21
N GLY A 195 -0.03 -12.73 -5.55
CA GLY A 195 0.07 -12.26 -6.92
C GLY A 195 1.55 -12.17 -7.32
N ALA A 196 1.89 -12.58 -8.54
CA ALA A 196 3.25 -12.46 -9.05
C ALA A 196 3.22 -11.95 -10.50
N ASP A 197 3.85 -10.80 -10.72
CA ASP A 197 4.20 -10.25 -12.03
C ASP A 197 5.68 -10.53 -12.30
N LEU A 198 5.96 -11.34 -13.32
CA LEU A 198 7.30 -11.86 -13.61
C LEU A 198 7.80 -11.30 -14.94
N ASP A 199 8.80 -10.45 -14.85
CA ASP A 199 9.60 -9.91 -15.96
C ASP A 199 11.02 -10.50 -15.86
N ILE A 200 11.09 -11.84 -15.89
CA ILE A 200 12.32 -12.62 -15.70
C ILE A 200 12.76 -13.26 -17.00
N GLU A 201 13.90 -12.82 -17.52
CA GLU A 201 14.50 -13.42 -18.70
C GLU A 201 15.31 -14.67 -18.33
N ARG A 202 15.34 -15.65 -19.23
CA ARG A 202 16.25 -16.78 -19.12
C ARG A 202 17.67 -16.37 -19.53
N MET A 203 18.62 -16.52 -18.63
CA MET A 203 20.04 -16.34 -18.93
C MET A 203 20.51 -17.45 -19.89
N LEU A 204 21.24 -17.05 -20.94
CA LEU A 204 21.82 -17.98 -21.88
C LEU A 204 23.09 -18.60 -21.29
N THR A 205 23.19 -19.93 -21.32
CA THR A 205 24.38 -20.66 -20.83
C THR A 205 24.94 -21.55 -21.95
N PRO A 206 26.22 -21.97 -21.88
CA PRO A 206 26.79 -22.91 -22.85
C PRO A 206 25.97 -24.20 -22.96
N GLU A 207 25.48 -24.74 -21.85
CA GLU A 207 24.64 -25.93 -21.81
C GLU A 207 23.29 -25.68 -22.50
N ALA A 208 22.70 -24.50 -22.30
CA ALA A 208 21.46 -24.12 -22.97
C ALA A 208 21.66 -23.99 -24.49
N ILE A 209 22.79 -23.43 -24.93
CA ILE A 209 23.16 -23.34 -26.34
C ILE A 209 23.30 -24.75 -26.94
N GLY A 210 24.03 -25.65 -26.28
CA GLY A 210 24.21 -27.04 -26.73
C GLY A 210 22.92 -27.86 -26.78
N GLY A 211 21.96 -27.58 -25.91
CA GLY A 211 20.62 -28.18 -25.95
C GLY A 211 19.73 -27.66 -27.09
N LEU A 212 19.92 -26.40 -27.51
CA LEU A 212 19.16 -25.79 -28.61
C LEU A 212 19.77 -26.08 -29.99
N PHE A 213 21.11 -26.07 -30.08
CA PHE A 213 21.86 -26.19 -31.30
C PHE A 213 22.98 -27.24 -31.16
N PRO A 214 22.99 -28.28 -32.02
CA PRO A 214 24.05 -29.28 -32.00
C PRO A 214 25.44 -28.66 -32.18
N ASP A 215 26.43 -29.26 -31.52
CA ASP A 215 27.84 -28.89 -31.66
C ASP A 215 28.27 -28.93 -33.14
N GLY A 216 29.01 -27.90 -33.57
CA GLY A 216 29.49 -27.75 -34.94
C GLY A 216 28.54 -27.03 -35.89
N THR A 217 27.33 -26.66 -35.45
CA THR A 217 26.44 -25.80 -36.23
C THR A 217 26.85 -24.32 -36.13
N LEU A 218 26.54 -23.52 -37.16
CA LEU A 218 26.82 -22.08 -37.17
C LEU A 218 26.15 -21.34 -35.99
N PRO A 219 24.86 -21.58 -35.66
CA PRO A 219 24.24 -20.97 -34.49
C PRO A 219 24.94 -21.32 -33.18
N HIS A 220 25.34 -22.58 -32.99
CA HIS A 220 26.09 -22.99 -31.81
C HIS A 220 27.41 -22.22 -31.67
N ALA A 221 28.23 -22.18 -32.74
CA ALA A 221 29.52 -21.50 -32.71
C ALA A 221 29.37 -19.98 -32.49
N LEU A 222 28.38 -19.36 -33.13
CA LEU A 222 28.11 -17.92 -33.00
C LEU A 222 27.67 -17.57 -31.57
N LEU A 223 26.67 -18.27 -31.03
CA LEU A 223 26.14 -17.98 -29.69
C LEU A 223 27.19 -18.23 -28.61
N THR A 224 27.99 -19.29 -28.72
CA THR A 224 29.08 -19.57 -27.78
C THR A 224 30.18 -18.50 -27.82
N ALA A 225 30.54 -18.03 -29.02
CA ALA A 225 31.51 -16.94 -29.17
C ALA A 225 31.00 -15.62 -28.58
N LEU A 226 29.73 -15.25 -28.86
CA LEU A 226 29.12 -14.04 -28.31
C LEU A 226 28.92 -14.13 -26.79
N LEU A 227 28.64 -15.31 -26.24
CA LEU A 227 28.49 -15.51 -24.80
C LEU A 227 29.83 -15.35 -24.05
N ALA A 228 30.95 -15.63 -24.73
CA ALA A 228 32.29 -15.43 -24.18
C ALA A 228 32.80 -13.98 -24.28
N ASP A 229 32.10 -13.10 -25.02
CA ASP A 229 32.44 -11.69 -25.13
C ASP A 229 31.95 -10.91 -23.89
N ALA A 230 32.87 -10.66 -22.97
CA ALA A 230 32.59 -9.91 -21.75
C ALA A 230 32.30 -8.42 -21.99
N ASP A 231 32.71 -7.86 -23.13
CA ASP A 231 32.47 -6.45 -23.47
C ASP A 231 31.02 -6.23 -23.96
N HIS A 232 30.36 -7.29 -24.44
CA HIS A 232 28.99 -7.25 -24.96
C HIS A 232 28.11 -8.42 -24.44
N PRO A 233 27.83 -8.49 -23.12
CA PRO A 233 27.15 -9.63 -22.49
C PRO A 233 25.69 -9.87 -22.93
N GLY A 234 25.11 -8.96 -23.73
CA GLY A 234 23.75 -9.08 -24.29
C GLY A 234 23.69 -9.66 -25.71
N ASP A 235 24.81 -9.68 -26.44
CA ASP A 235 24.80 -9.96 -27.89
C ASP A 235 24.40 -11.39 -28.20
N ALA A 236 24.81 -12.33 -27.36
CA ALA A 236 24.41 -13.74 -27.50
C ALA A 236 22.87 -13.90 -27.41
N ARG A 237 22.21 -13.09 -26.59
CA ARG A 237 20.75 -13.09 -26.45
C ARG A 237 20.07 -12.48 -27.68
N VAL A 238 20.54 -11.32 -28.13
CA VAL A 238 20.01 -10.67 -29.34
C VAL A 238 20.16 -11.58 -30.55
N ALA A 239 21.31 -12.23 -30.69
CA ALA A 239 21.54 -13.21 -31.75
C ALA A 239 20.58 -14.39 -31.64
N LEU A 240 20.34 -14.91 -30.43
CA LEU A 240 19.37 -15.98 -30.22
C LEU A 240 17.95 -15.55 -30.64
N ASP A 241 17.51 -14.35 -30.25
CA ASP A 241 16.17 -13.84 -30.57
C ASP A 241 15.96 -13.64 -32.08
N LEU A 242 17.04 -13.43 -32.85
CA LEU A 242 17.01 -13.37 -34.31
C LEU A 242 17.00 -14.76 -34.97
N ILE A 243 17.62 -15.75 -34.34
CA ILE A 243 17.76 -17.11 -34.86
C ILE A 243 16.52 -17.96 -34.53
N ASP A 244 15.95 -17.82 -33.34
CA ASP A 244 14.85 -18.67 -32.83
C ASP A 244 13.61 -18.68 -33.74
N PRO A 245 13.18 -17.55 -34.35
CA PRO A 245 12.06 -17.54 -35.30
C PRO A 245 12.35 -18.23 -36.64
N LEU A 246 13.62 -18.49 -36.97
CA LEU A 246 14.04 -19.10 -38.24
C LEU A 246 14.15 -20.63 -38.15
N ARG A 247 13.85 -21.18 -36.99
CA ARG A 247 13.99 -22.60 -36.64
C ARG A 247 12.70 -23.37 -36.89
#